data_AF-A0A7K5CWG8-F1
#
_entry.id   AF-A0A7K5CWG8-F1
#
_cell.length_a   1.000
_cell.length_b   1.000
_cell.length_c   1.000
_cell.angle_alpha   90.00
_cell.angle_beta   90.00
_cell.angle_gamma   90.00
#
_symmetry.space_group_name_H-M   'P 1'
#
loop_
_entity.id
_entity.type
_entity.pdbx_description
1 polymer ?
#
loop_
_entity_poly.entity_id
_entity_poly.type
_entity_poly.pdbx_seq_one_letter_code
_entity_poly.pdbx_strand_id
1 'polypeptide(L)'
;GAFNYLKENFSNAPSLDMSAPSLNMLVKLMVAQVQECVFEKMTLLRAQNDFLARLQLAQEAAKVEDVYSLVHQTMTQPHVKDYVPFSWTTMVHVKSEHFKALSHYFAAIALCDCPVASESELPEQEEAFLQFHVTMPEGPSLRVLLQDPEERRKLGKAHLKKAIMKHEEAMRIHGLCKILRKMDILQEVLSFAHKRSLSKYSEIDHEEDFFETGDAPDIHPKTHQKPEIKPPNFSQVKVTDLFHRLGPLSVFSAKNKWYPARRVHLVRGENGFGFTLRGDSPVLIAGVIPGGCAAAAGLKEGDYIISVSGRDCRWAKHAEVVQLLKSSGHEGVDIGVITLHSSEAPRPVDKKAAGMSSGMLKSNKENSRKSLMNSKSPSTLLMWSKKSKRSKKSTYSGVPFTAVGDNEPMY
;
A
#
# COMPACT_ATOMS: atom_id res chain seq x y z
N GLY A 1 -2.44 1.70 1.62
CA GLY A 1 -2.38 2.54 0.41
C GLY A 1 -1.50 3.76 0.57
N ALA A 2 -1.98 4.77 1.29
CA ALA A 2 -1.32 6.08 1.40
C ALA A 2 0.16 6.03 1.85
N PHE A 3 0.48 5.35 2.95
CA PHE A 3 1.88 5.22 3.39
C PHE A 3 2.79 4.54 2.35
N ASN A 4 2.28 3.54 1.63
CA ASN A 4 3.04 2.87 0.58
C ASN A 4 3.27 3.82 -0.62
N TYR A 5 2.25 4.58 -1.00
CA TYR A 5 2.37 5.60 -2.04
C TYR A 5 3.41 6.67 -1.69
N LEU A 6 3.40 7.16 -0.44
CA LEU A 6 4.40 8.13 0.03
C LEU A 6 5.82 7.56 -0.04
N LYS A 7 6.00 6.30 0.40
CA LYS A 7 7.30 5.60 0.36
C LYS A 7 7.83 5.44 -1.07
N GLU A 8 6.96 5.16 -2.04
CA GLU A 8 7.36 4.88 -3.43
C GLU A 8 7.62 6.16 -4.24
N ASN A 9 6.94 7.28 -3.92
CA ASN A 9 6.97 8.48 -4.76
C ASN A 9 7.80 9.63 -4.17
N PHE A 10 8.16 9.57 -2.88
CA PHE A 10 8.91 10.63 -2.21
C PHE A 10 10.24 10.07 -1.69
N SER A 11 11.30 10.25 -2.47
CA SER A 11 12.66 9.77 -2.15
C SER A 11 13.34 10.59 -1.05
N ASN A 12 13.00 11.88 -0.94
CA ASN A 12 13.56 12.77 0.05
C ASN A 12 12.57 12.95 1.20
N ALA A 13 12.81 12.25 2.30
CA ALA A 13 11.98 12.38 3.48
C ALA A 13 12.19 13.75 4.13
N PRO A 14 11.12 14.54 4.37
CA PRO A 14 11.24 15.84 5.05
C PRO A 14 11.59 15.69 6.53
N SER A 15 11.37 14.51 7.10
CA SER A 15 11.51 14.19 8.52
C SER A 15 11.69 12.67 8.71
N LEU A 16 12.14 12.25 9.89
CA LEU A 16 12.53 10.85 10.15
C LEU A 16 11.32 9.90 10.34
N ASP A 17 10.19 10.42 10.81
CA ASP A 17 8.89 9.74 10.82
C ASP A 17 8.36 9.45 9.40
N MET A 18 8.77 10.25 8.42
CA MET A 18 8.46 10.08 6.99
C MET A 18 9.56 9.33 6.22
N SER A 19 10.58 8.82 6.92
CA SER A 19 11.63 8.03 6.29
C SER A 19 11.10 6.71 5.74
N ALA A 20 11.77 6.15 4.73
CA ALA A 20 11.37 4.88 4.12
C ALA A 20 11.21 3.73 5.15
N PRO A 21 12.09 3.58 6.16
CA PRO A 21 11.87 2.60 7.22
C PRO A 21 10.64 2.84 8.09
N SER A 22 10.39 4.09 8.49
CA SER A 22 9.21 4.46 9.29
C SER A 22 7.91 4.21 8.52
N LEU A 23 7.88 4.60 7.23
CA LEU A 23 6.74 4.33 6.35
C LEU A 23 6.55 2.83 6.12
N ASN A 24 7.63 2.05 5.98
CA ASN A 24 7.54 0.60 5.87
C ASN A 24 6.96 -0.04 7.14
N MET A 25 7.38 0.43 8.32
CA MET A 25 6.82 0.01 9.60
C MET A 25 5.31 0.31 9.67
N LEU A 26 4.89 1.53 9.30
CA LEU A 26 3.47 1.92 9.29
C LEU A 26 2.66 1.08 8.30
N VAL A 27 3.20 0.80 7.10
CA VAL A 27 2.55 -0.11 6.14
C VAL A 27 2.34 -1.49 6.74
N LYS A 28 3.37 -2.07 7.38
CA LYS A 28 3.26 -3.38 8.04
C LYS A 28 2.23 -3.36 9.17
N LEU A 29 2.22 -2.31 10.00
CA LEU A 29 1.25 -2.16 11.09
C LEU A 29 -0.19 -2.15 10.56
N MET A 30 -0.45 -1.38 9.51
CA MET A 30 -1.78 -1.33 8.88
C MET A 30 -2.16 -2.70 8.29
N VAL A 31 -1.23 -3.40 7.64
CA VAL A 31 -1.49 -4.75 7.11
C VAL A 31 -1.79 -5.75 8.23
N ALA A 32 -1.09 -5.67 9.36
CA ALA A 32 -1.35 -6.51 10.53
C ALA A 32 -2.76 -6.28 11.10
N GLN A 33 -3.20 -5.03 11.22
CA GLN A 33 -4.56 -4.70 11.66
C GLN A 33 -5.65 -5.17 10.66
N VAL A 34 -5.37 -5.14 9.36
CA VAL A 34 -6.29 -5.73 8.36
C VAL A 34 -6.36 -7.26 8.52
N GLN A 35 -5.23 -7.91 8.78
CA GLN A 35 -5.18 -9.36 9.03
C GLN A 35 -5.95 -9.74 10.29
N GLU A 36 -5.89 -8.93 11.35
CA GLU A 36 -6.72 -9.06 12.56
C GLU A 36 -8.22 -8.98 12.21
N CYS A 37 -8.63 -8.01 11.39
CA CYS A 37 -10.03 -7.91 10.93
C CYS A 37 -10.48 -9.14 10.13
N VAL A 38 -9.60 -9.74 9.32
CA VAL A 38 -9.89 -10.98 8.59
C VAL A 38 -10.16 -12.14 9.57
N PHE A 39 -9.32 -12.26 10.60
CA PHE A 39 -9.50 -13.24 11.66
C PHE A 39 -10.82 -13.05 12.43
N GLU A 40 -11.15 -11.81 12.82
CA GLU A 40 -12.40 -11.49 13.52
C GLU A 40 -13.63 -11.84 12.67
N LYS A 41 -13.62 -11.46 11.39
CA LYS A 41 -14.67 -11.84 10.43
C LYS A 41 -14.83 -13.36 10.35
N MET A 42 -13.73 -14.10 10.31
CA MET A 42 -13.76 -15.56 10.25
C MET A 42 -14.34 -16.19 11.52
N THR A 43 -14.02 -15.61 12.69
CA THR A 43 -14.55 -16.04 13.99
C THR A 43 -16.08 -15.86 14.07
N LEU A 44 -16.61 -14.79 13.46
CA LEU A 44 -18.05 -14.50 13.44
C LEU A 44 -18.85 -15.39 12.49
N LEU A 45 -18.25 -15.84 11.38
CA LEU A 45 -18.98 -16.50 10.29
C LEU A 45 -18.96 -18.04 10.33
N ARG A 46 -18.00 -18.67 11.02
CA ARG A 46 -17.81 -20.13 10.93
C ARG A 46 -18.58 -20.91 11.99
N ALA A 47 -19.15 -22.04 11.57
CA ALA A 47 -19.81 -23.00 12.44
C ALA A 47 -18.81 -23.55 13.47
N GLN A 48 -19.25 -23.60 14.72
CA GLN A 48 -18.35 -23.80 15.85
C GLN A 48 -17.79 -25.22 15.96
N ASN A 49 -18.27 -26.23 15.21
CA ASN A 49 -17.98 -27.66 15.48
C ASN A 49 -17.23 -28.44 14.37
N ASP A 50 -16.80 -27.78 13.31
CA ASP A 50 -16.02 -28.43 12.25
C ASP A 50 -14.50 -28.41 12.54
N PHE A 51 -13.84 -29.56 12.41
CA PHE A 51 -12.42 -29.74 12.70
C PHE A 51 -11.55 -28.87 11.78
N LEU A 52 -11.80 -28.92 10.48
CA LEU A 52 -11.03 -28.17 9.49
C LEU A 52 -11.23 -26.66 9.68
N ALA A 53 -12.47 -26.21 9.94
CA ALA A 53 -12.75 -24.82 10.25
C ALA A 53 -11.98 -24.32 11.49
N ARG A 54 -11.88 -25.12 12.56
CA ARG A 54 -11.13 -24.75 13.77
C ARG A 54 -9.61 -24.73 13.52
N LEU A 55 -9.07 -25.68 12.77
CA LEU A 55 -7.66 -25.65 12.35
C LEU A 55 -7.35 -24.39 11.53
N GLN A 56 -8.22 -24.06 10.57
CA GLN A 56 -8.03 -22.85 9.76
C GLN A 56 -8.13 -21.58 10.63
N LEU A 57 -8.99 -21.55 11.65
CA LEU A 57 -9.08 -20.42 12.58
C LEU A 57 -7.82 -20.29 13.44
N ALA A 58 -7.25 -21.41 13.89
CA ALA A 58 -5.97 -21.45 14.59
C ALA A 58 -4.82 -20.94 13.70
N GLN A 59 -4.76 -21.38 12.44
CA GLN A 59 -3.76 -20.91 11.48
C GLN A 59 -3.90 -19.41 11.18
N GLU A 60 -5.13 -18.90 11.17
CA GLU A 60 -5.36 -17.49 10.90
C GLU A 60 -4.99 -16.61 12.10
N ALA A 61 -5.26 -17.05 13.32
CA ALA A 61 -4.72 -16.43 14.53
C ALA A 61 -3.18 -16.46 14.53
N ALA A 62 -2.56 -17.59 14.13
CA ALA A 62 -1.11 -17.68 14.00
C ALA A 62 -0.59 -16.72 12.92
N LYS A 63 -1.37 -16.45 11.87
CA LYS A 63 -1.01 -15.45 10.87
C LYS A 63 -1.07 -14.02 11.39
N VAL A 64 -2.06 -13.69 12.22
CA VAL A 64 -2.14 -12.38 12.89
C VAL A 64 -0.94 -12.18 13.83
N GLU A 65 -0.55 -13.23 14.57
CA GLU A 65 0.65 -13.21 15.40
C GLU A 65 1.92 -12.95 14.57
N ASP A 66 2.16 -13.74 13.52
CA ASP A 66 3.33 -13.62 12.64
C ASP A 66 3.51 -12.19 12.11
N VAL A 67 2.42 -11.57 11.61
CA VAL A 67 2.49 -10.20 11.10
C VAL A 67 2.73 -9.17 12.20
N TYR A 68 2.17 -9.34 13.40
CA TYR A 68 2.46 -8.45 14.54
C TYR A 68 3.88 -8.62 15.09
N SER A 69 4.40 -9.85 15.14
CA SER A 69 5.79 -10.13 15.50
C SER A 69 6.75 -9.41 14.55
N LEU A 70 6.48 -9.45 13.23
CA LEU A 70 7.27 -8.72 12.24
C LEU A 70 7.17 -7.19 12.41
N VAL A 71 6.00 -6.66 12.78
CA VAL A 71 5.83 -5.24 13.10
C VAL A 71 6.64 -4.86 14.33
N HIS A 72 6.56 -5.66 15.40
CA HIS A 72 7.33 -5.43 16.63
C HIS A 72 8.84 -5.42 16.34
N GLN A 73 9.34 -6.41 15.61
CA GLN A 73 10.73 -6.46 15.16
C GLN A 73 11.12 -5.18 14.41
N THR A 74 10.27 -4.72 13.49
CA THR A 74 10.52 -3.49 12.72
C THR A 74 10.52 -2.24 13.61
N MET A 75 9.58 -2.14 14.57
CA MET A 75 9.51 -1.02 15.53
C MET A 75 10.72 -0.96 16.48
N THR A 76 11.35 -2.11 16.77
CA THR A 76 12.53 -2.16 17.64
C THR A 76 13.84 -1.82 16.94
N GLN A 77 13.85 -1.68 15.61
CA GLN A 77 15.06 -1.35 14.86
C GLN A 77 15.54 0.07 15.20
N PRO A 78 16.86 0.33 15.34
CA PRO A 78 17.40 1.61 15.82
C PRO A 78 16.90 2.84 15.06
N HIS A 79 16.70 2.71 13.75
CA HIS A 79 16.27 3.81 12.88
C HIS A 79 14.75 4.08 12.91
N VAL A 80 13.96 3.24 13.59
CA VAL A 80 12.51 3.39 13.78
C VAL A 80 12.17 3.64 15.26
N LYS A 81 12.84 2.93 16.17
CA LYS A 81 12.51 2.84 17.60
C LYS A 81 12.32 4.20 18.29
N ASP A 82 13.17 5.17 17.99
CA ASP A 82 13.13 6.48 18.67
C ASP A 82 11.96 7.36 18.20
N TYR A 83 11.29 6.99 17.10
CA TYR A 83 10.16 7.73 16.53
C TYR A 83 8.80 7.06 16.79
N VAL A 84 8.80 5.84 17.31
CA VAL A 84 7.58 5.11 17.63
C VAL A 84 7.27 5.27 19.12
N PRO A 85 6.06 5.71 19.49
CA PRO A 85 5.66 5.75 20.88
C PRO A 85 5.82 4.38 21.54
N PHE A 86 6.46 4.34 22.72
CA PHE A 86 6.66 3.09 23.46
C PHE A 86 5.37 2.28 23.64
N SER A 87 4.24 2.96 23.88
CA SER A 87 2.92 2.33 24.01
C SER A 87 2.47 1.58 22.76
N TRP A 88 2.85 2.03 21.57
CA TRP A 88 2.52 1.34 20.31
C TRP A 88 3.33 0.05 20.19
N THR A 89 4.63 0.12 20.45
CA THR A 89 5.51 -1.07 20.45
C THR A 89 5.03 -2.08 21.48
N THR A 90 4.64 -1.64 22.69
CA THR A 90 4.07 -2.53 23.71
C THR A 90 2.73 -3.12 23.25
N MET A 91 1.81 -2.32 22.70
CA MET A 91 0.51 -2.82 22.21
C MET A 91 0.68 -3.90 21.14
N VAL A 92 1.58 -3.67 20.18
CA VAL A 92 1.89 -4.65 19.13
C VAL A 92 2.43 -5.95 19.73
N HIS A 93 3.30 -5.85 20.74
CA HIS A 93 3.83 -7.03 21.44
C HIS A 93 2.72 -7.79 22.19
N VAL A 94 1.87 -7.08 22.94
CA VAL A 94 0.70 -7.67 23.62
C VAL A 94 -0.19 -8.41 22.61
N LYS A 95 -0.49 -7.79 21.47
CA LYS A 95 -1.27 -8.43 20.41
C LYS A 95 -0.58 -9.67 19.84
N SER A 96 0.74 -9.62 19.61
CA SER A 96 1.50 -10.79 19.16
C SER A 96 1.31 -11.98 20.11
N GLU A 97 1.53 -11.78 21.42
CA GLU A 97 1.39 -12.85 22.41
C GLU A 97 -0.07 -13.31 22.57
N HIS A 98 -1.04 -12.39 22.51
CA HIS A 98 -2.47 -12.72 22.54
C HIS A 98 -2.90 -13.58 21.34
N PHE A 99 -2.52 -13.22 20.11
CA PHE A 99 -2.87 -14.01 18.93
C PHE A 99 -2.08 -15.33 18.87
N LYS A 100 -0.86 -15.38 19.44
CA LYS A 100 -0.18 -16.65 19.70
C LYS A 100 -1.04 -17.54 20.59
N ALA A 101 -1.51 -17.01 21.72
CA ALA A 101 -2.34 -17.75 22.65
C ALA A 101 -3.65 -18.23 22.00
N LEU A 102 -4.33 -17.37 21.23
CA LEU A 102 -5.55 -17.74 20.51
C LEU A 102 -5.31 -18.85 19.48
N SER A 103 -4.21 -18.82 18.73
CA SER A 103 -3.91 -19.90 17.77
C SER A 103 -3.82 -21.26 18.45
N HIS A 104 -3.09 -21.34 19.57
CA HIS A 104 -3.00 -22.55 20.37
C HIS A 104 -4.33 -22.92 21.04
N TYR A 105 -5.12 -21.95 21.49
CA TYR A 105 -6.45 -22.20 22.03
C TYR A 105 -7.34 -22.88 20.98
N PHE A 106 -7.47 -22.32 19.76
CA PHE A 106 -8.31 -22.92 18.72
C PHE A 106 -7.80 -24.29 18.25
N ALA A 107 -6.48 -24.50 18.23
CA ALA A 107 -5.89 -25.81 17.97
C ALA A 107 -6.34 -26.86 18.99
N ALA A 108 -6.33 -26.50 20.27
CA ALA A 108 -6.81 -27.39 21.33
C ALA A 108 -8.32 -27.67 21.22
N ILE A 109 -9.13 -26.66 20.91
CA ILE A 109 -10.57 -26.87 20.70
C ILE A 109 -10.83 -27.76 19.48
N ALA A 110 -10.04 -27.66 18.41
CA ALA A 110 -10.13 -28.60 17.28
C ALA A 110 -9.86 -30.04 17.73
N LEU A 111 -8.82 -30.25 18.54
CA LEU A 111 -8.44 -31.59 19.00
C LEU A 111 -9.43 -32.18 20.01
N CYS A 112 -9.85 -31.40 21.00
CA CYS A 112 -10.66 -31.87 22.13
C CYS A 112 -12.17 -31.91 21.86
N ASP A 113 -12.71 -30.92 21.14
CA ASP A 113 -14.17 -30.70 21.09
C ASP A 113 -14.78 -31.08 19.74
N CYS A 114 -13.97 -31.42 18.72
CA CYS A 114 -14.51 -31.91 17.45
C CYS A 114 -14.66 -33.43 17.51
N PRO A 115 -15.71 -33.98 16.85
CA PRO A 115 -15.85 -35.42 16.74
C PRO A 115 -14.66 -36.02 16.00
N VAL A 116 -14.35 -37.28 16.33
CA VAL A 116 -13.36 -38.08 15.59
C VAL A 116 -13.84 -38.26 14.14
N ALA A 117 -12.91 -38.14 13.19
CA ALA A 117 -13.21 -38.26 11.77
C ALA A 117 -13.78 -39.63 11.42
N SER A 118 -14.76 -39.66 10.52
CA SER A 118 -15.14 -40.90 9.83
C SER A 118 -14.02 -41.36 8.90
N GLU A 119 -14.00 -42.65 8.54
CA GLU A 119 -13.01 -43.19 7.57
C GLU A 119 -13.02 -42.46 6.21
N SER A 120 -14.13 -41.82 5.83
CA SER A 120 -14.21 -41.00 4.62
C SER A 120 -13.58 -39.61 4.76
N GLU A 121 -13.56 -39.01 5.96
CA GLU A 121 -13.04 -37.66 6.21
C GLU A 121 -11.56 -37.68 6.65
N LEU A 122 -11.10 -38.82 7.16
CA LEU A 122 -9.76 -39.00 7.69
C LEU A 122 -8.64 -38.55 6.72
N PRO A 123 -8.67 -38.87 5.42
CA PRO A 123 -7.57 -38.49 4.52
C PRO A 123 -7.42 -36.96 4.39
N GLU A 124 -8.53 -36.23 4.33
CA GLU A 124 -8.52 -34.76 4.23
C GLU A 124 -8.01 -34.13 5.53
N GLN A 125 -8.41 -34.68 6.69
CA GLN A 125 -7.93 -34.20 7.99
C GLN A 125 -6.44 -34.49 8.19
N GLU A 126 -5.95 -35.66 7.77
CA GLU A 126 -4.53 -36.00 7.81
C GLU A 126 -3.71 -35.03 6.94
N GLU A 127 -4.13 -34.76 5.71
CA GLU A 127 -3.45 -33.82 4.82
C GLU A 127 -3.40 -32.41 5.41
N ALA A 128 -4.52 -31.93 5.94
CA ALA A 128 -4.60 -30.62 6.57
C ALA A 128 -3.68 -30.53 7.81
N PHE A 129 -3.63 -31.59 8.62
CA PHE A 129 -2.85 -31.63 9.86
C PHE A 129 -1.34 -31.75 9.61
N LEU A 130 -0.91 -32.44 8.54
CA LEU A 130 0.50 -32.50 8.13
C LEU A 130 1.09 -31.10 7.86
N GLN A 131 0.26 -30.17 7.37
CA GLN A 131 0.66 -28.78 7.11
C GLN A 131 0.29 -27.83 8.24
N PHE A 132 -0.27 -28.34 9.34
CA PHE A 132 -0.80 -27.52 10.41
C PHE A 132 0.29 -27.04 11.37
N HIS A 133 1.22 -27.91 11.75
CA HIS A 133 2.36 -27.56 12.61
C HIS A 133 3.63 -27.26 11.81
N VAL A 134 4.49 -26.41 12.35
CA VAL A 134 5.82 -26.11 11.79
C VAL A 134 6.74 -27.34 11.91
N THR A 135 6.63 -28.05 13.03
CA THR A 135 7.33 -29.31 13.30
C THR A 135 6.28 -30.33 13.70
N MET A 136 6.38 -31.55 13.20
CA MET A 136 5.45 -32.61 13.59
C MET A 136 5.51 -32.86 15.10
N PRO A 137 4.36 -33.02 15.77
CA PRO A 137 4.33 -33.41 17.18
C PRO A 137 5.07 -34.73 17.41
N GLU A 138 5.82 -34.79 18.49
CA GLU A 138 6.39 -36.05 18.98
C GLU A 138 5.26 -36.97 19.45
N GLY A 139 5.31 -38.26 19.11
CA GLY A 139 4.31 -39.22 19.54
C GLY A 139 3.94 -40.26 18.48
N PRO A 140 2.71 -40.80 18.53
CA PRO A 140 2.27 -41.85 17.62
C PRO A 140 2.11 -41.32 16.18
N SER A 141 1.85 -42.22 15.23
CA SER A 141 1.58 -41.82 13.86
C SER A 141 0.36 -40.91 13.77
N LEU A 142 0.33 -40.04 12.77
CA LEU A 142 -0.74 -39.05 12.60
C LEU A 142 -2.14 -39.68 12.60
N ARG A 143 -2.29 -40.84 11.95
CA ARG A 143 -3.53 -41.60 11.91
C ARG A 143 -4.03 -41.95 13.30
N VAL A 144 -3.14 -42.49 14.14
CA VAL A 144 -3.45 -42.85 15.53
C VAL A 144 -3.79 -41.59 16.32
N LEU A 145 -2.99 -40.53 16.16
CA LEU A 145 -3.22 -39.25 16.85
C LEU A 145 -4.59 -38.64 16.51
N LEU A 146 -5.07 -38.74 15.27
CA LEU A 146 -6.36 -38.18 14.88
C LEU A 146 -7.56 -39.08 15.21
N GLN A 147 -7.36 -40.39 15.31
CA GLN A 147 -8.42 -41.37 15.60
C GLN A 147 -8.59 -41.65 17.09
N ASP A 148 -7.53 -41.57 17.90
CA ASP A 148 -7.58 -41.85 19.33
C ASP A 148 -7.95 -40.59 20.14
N PRO A 149 -9.12 -40.56 20.83
CA PRO A 149 -9.53 -39.43 21.65
C PRO A 149 -8.52 -39.04 22.74
N GLU A 150 -7.80 -40.01 23.31
CA GLU A 150 -6.81 -39.74 24.36
C GLU A 150 -5.57 -39.05 23.80
N GLU A 151 -5.09 -39.47 22.63
CA GLU A 151 -3.95 -38.81 21.97
C GLU A 151 -4.30 -37.39 21.50
N ARG A 152 -5.52 -37.18 20.99
CA ARG A 152 -6.04 -35.84 20.70
C ARG A 152 -6.09 -34.98 21.97
N ARG A 153 -6.58 -35.54 23.08
CA ARG A 153 -6.68 -34.86 24.38
C ARG A 153 -5.31 -34.47 24.90
N LYS A 154 -4.31 -35.35 24.84
CA LYS A 154 -2.92 -35.06 25.25
C LYS A 154 -2.33 -33.89 24.47
N LEU A 155 -2.43 -33.91 23.14
CA LEU A 155 -1.92 -32.82 22.31
C LEU A 155 -2.73 -31.53 22.53
N GLY A 156 -4.05 -31.62 22.69
CA GLY A 156 -4.92 -30.50 23.03
C GLY A 156 -4.54 -29.84 24.37
N LYS A 157 -4.20 -30.65 25.39
CA LYS A 157 -3.72 -30.20 26.71
C LYS A 157 -2.39 -29.44 26.59
N ALA A 158 -1.45 -29.94 25.79
CA ALA A 158 -0.20 -29.23 25.49
C ALA A 158 -0.47 -27.86 24.83
N HIS A 159 -1.40 -27.81 23.87
CA HIS A 159 -1.78 -26.55 23.22
C HIS A 159 -2.45 -25.58 24.20
N LEU A 160 -3.33 -26.03 25.10
CA LEU A 160 -3.94 -25.17 26.13
C LEU A 160 -2.91 -24.62 27.11
N LYS A 161 -1.95 -25.44 27.57
CA LYS A 161 -0.85 -24.98 28.44
C LYS A 161 -0.07 -23.85 27.76
N LYS A 162 0.28 -24.02 26.48
CA LYS A 162 0.96 -22.98 25.70
C LYS A 162 0.08 -21.74 25.51
N ALA A 163 -1.23 -21.89 25.31
CA ALA A 163 -2.16 -20.77 25.22
C ALA A 163 -2.27 -19.97 26.53
N ILE A 164 -2.34 -20.66 27.67
CA ILE A 164 -2.37 -20.03 29.01
C ILE A 164 -1.10 -19.22 29.23
N MET A 165 0.08 -19.85 29.07
CA MET A 165 1.38 -19.17 29.25
C MET A 165 1.51 -17.91 28.37
N LYS A 166 1.03 -17.98 27.12
CA LYS A 166 1.09 -16.85 26.19
C LYS A 166 0.13 -15.72 26.55
N HIS A 167 -1.06 -16.02 27.08
CA HIS A 167 -1.95 -15.00 27.63
C HIS A 167 -1.41 -14.37 28.92
N GLU A 168 -0.81 -15.16 29.82
CA GLU A 168 -0.14 -14.63 31.01
C GLU A 168 0.97 -13.66 30.63
N GLU A 169 1.77 -14.00 29.62
CA GLU A 169 2.80 -13.11 29.10
C GLU A 169 2.21 -11.83 28.48
N ALA A 170 1.14 -11.93 27.71
CA ALA A 170 0.42 -10.77 27.18
C ALA A 170 -0.08 -9.84 28.31
N MET A 171 -0.67 -10.42 29.36
CA MET A 171 -1.13 -9.69 30.54
C MET A 171 0.03 -9.06 31.34
N ARG A 172 1.16 -9.76 31.45
CA ARG A 172 2.38 -9.24 32.08
C ARG A 172 2.92 -8.02 31.33
N ILE A 173 3.07 -8.13 30.00
CA ILE A 173 3.54 -7.02 29.15
C ILE A 173 2.57 -5.83 29.21
N HIS A 174 1.27 -6.09 29.15
CA HIS A 174 0.21 -5.10 29.36
C HIS A 174 0.40 -4.37 30.70
N GLY A 175 0.57 -5.14 31.79
CA GLY A 175 0.77 -4.63 33.14
C GLY A 175 2.01 -3.75 33.32
N LEU A 176 3.05 -3.93 32.51
CA LEU A 176 4.26 -3.10 32.57
C LEU A 176 4.09 -1.70 31.98
N CYS A 177 3.13 -1.48 31.07
CA CYS A 177 2.94 -0.19 30.40
C CYS A 177 1.85 0.66 31.04
N LYS A 178 2.23 1.81 31.62
CA LYS A 178 1.31 2.75 32.30
C LYS A 178 0.18 3.25 31.41
N ILE A 179 0.42 3.37 30.10
CA ILE A 179 -0.58 3.85 29.14
C ILE A 179 -1.60 2.74 28.86
N LEU A 180 -1.13 1.50 28.67
CA LEU A 180 -2.02 0.38 28.35
C LEU A 180 -2.91 0.01 29.53
N ARG A 181 -2.40 0.09 30.77
CA ARG A 181 -3.21 -0.14 31.98
C ARG A 181 -4.43 0.77 32.15
N LYS A 182 -4.52 1.86 31.39
CA LYS A 182 -5.69 2.75 31.38
C LYS A 182 -6.75 2.33 30.34
N MET A 183 -6.49 1.25 29.60
CA MET A 183 -7.38 0.73 28.57
C MET A 183 -8.12 -0.49 29.13
N ASP A 184 -9.21 -0.24 29.85
CA ASP A 184 -9.96 -1.29 30.58
C ASP A 184 -10.40 -2.42 29.65
N ILE A 185 -10.87 -2.08 28.44
CA ILE A 185 -11.28 -3.05 27.41
C ILE A 185 -10.15 -4.03 27.07
N LEU A 186 -8.89 -3.58 27.00
CA LEU A 186 -7.77 -4.47 26.70
C LEU A 186 -7.55 -5.48 27.84
N GLN A 187 -7.61 -5.01 29.09
CA GLN A 187 -7.50 -5.89 30.25
C GLN A 187 -8.64 -6.91 30.29
N GLU A 188 -9.87 -6.49 30.00
CA GLU A 188 -11.04 -7.36 29.96
C GLU A 188 -10.90 -8.45 28.90
N VAL A 189 -10.51 -8.09 27.67
CA VAL A 189 -10.31 -9.06 26.58
C VAL A 189 -9.22 -10.08 26.92
N LEU A 190 -8.07 -9.63 27.43
CA LEU A 190 -6.98 -10.53 27.81
C LEU A 190 -7.39 -11.46 28.97
N SER A 191 -8.02 -10.92 30.01
CA SER A 191 -8.52 -11.70 31.15
C SER A 191 -9.58 -12.73 30.72
N PHE A 192 -10.51 -12.34 29.85
CA PHE A 192 -11.55 -13.23 29.34
C PHE A 192 -10.95 -14.38 28.53
N ALA A 193 -10.05 -14.07 27.59
CA ALA A 193 -9.40 -15.08 26.76
C ALA A 193 -8.51 -16.04 27.59
N HIS A 194 -7.80 -15.50 28.59
CA HIS A 194 -7.03 -16.30 29.55
C HIS A 194 -7.93 -17.25 30.36
N LYS A 195 -9.01 -16.73 30.96
CA LYS A 195 -9.97 -17.52 31.74
C LYS A 195 -10.60 -18.62 30.89
N ARG A 196 -10.92 -18.33 29.62
CA ARG A 196 -11.46 -19.32 28.67
C ARG A 196 -10.50 -20.49 28.44
N SER A 197 -9.20 -20.22 28.29
CA SER A 197 -8.19 -21.27 28.18
C SER A 197 -8.03 -22.07 29.48
N LEU A 198 -8.04 -21.40 30.64
CA LEU A 198 -7.96 -22.06 31.95
C LEU A 198 -9.15 -22.98 32.22
N SER A 199 -10.38 -22.49 31.97
CA SER A 199 -11.59 -23.30 32.13
C SER A 199 -11.53 -24.53 31.23
N LYS A 200 -11.14 -24.37 29.96
CA LYS A 200 -10.99 -25.51 29.05
C LYS A 200 -9.92 -26.50 29.50
N TYR A 201 -8.79 -26.01 30.00
CA TYR A 201 -7.72 -26.88 30.51
C TYR A 201 -8.22 -27.71 31.69
N SER A 202 -8.90 -27.07 32.65
CA SER A 202 -9.48 -27.75 33.82
C SER A 202 -10.57 -28.76 33.46
N GLU A 203 -11.30 -28.58 32.35
CA GLU A 203 -12.30 -29.55 31.88
C GLU A 203 -11.67 -30.86 31.38
N ILE A 204 -10.47 -30.80 30.80
CA ILE A 204 -9.81 -31.95 30.14
C ILE A 204 -8.66 -32.54 30.97
N ASP A 205 -8.27 -31.88 32.05
CA ASP A 205 -7.24 -32.32 32.98
C ASP A 205 -7.85 -33.29 34.00
N HIS A 206 -7.41 -34.54 33.97
CA HIS A 206 -7.92 -35.58 34.87
C HIS A 206 -6.89 -35.89 35.96
N GLU A 207 -7.35 -36.13 37.19
CA GLU A 207 -6.47 -36.42 38.35
C GLU A 207 -5.61 -37.68 38.15
N GLU A 208 -6.02 -38.57 37.24
CA GLU A 208 -5.31 -39.80 36.87
C GLU A 208 -4.27 -39.61 35.75
N ASP A 209 -4.10 -38.38 35.23
CA ASP A 209 -3.08 -38.06 34.24
C ASP A 209 -1.68 -37.99 34.89
N PHE A 210 -1.07 -39.14 35.17
CA PHE A 210 0.29 -39.22 35.73
C PHE A 210 1.41 -38.91 34.72
N PHE A 211 1.07 -38.56 33.47
CA PHE A 211 2.05 -38.24 32.43
C PHE A 211 2.37 -36.75 32.38
N GLU A 212 3.64 -36.41 32.14
CA GLU A 212 4.04 -35.04 31.91
C GLU A 212 3.46 -34.55 30.57
N THR A 213 2.74 -33.43 30.60
CA THR A 213 2.21 -32.82 29.37
C THR A 213 3.37 -32.19 28.59
N GLY A 214 3.70 -32.76 27.43
CA GLY A 214 4.75 -32.28 26.54
C GLY A 214 4.49 -30.89 25.96
N ASP A 215 5.49 -30.35 25.26
CA ASP A 215 5.41 -29.02 24.64
C ASP A 215 4.62 -29.06 23.32
N ALA A 216 3.69 -28.11 23.15
CA ALA A 216 2.93 -27.99 21.91
C ALA A 216 3.79 -27.42 20.77
N PRO A 217 3.83 -28.09 19.60
CA PRO A 217 4.51 -27.56 18.42
C PRO A 217 3.91 -26.24 17.96
N ASP A 218 4.72 -25.39 17.34
CA ASP A 218 4.23 -24.15 16.75
C ASP A 218 3.30 -24.41 15.57
N ILE A 219 2.24 -23.60 15.47
CA ILE A 219 1.27 -23.66 14.38
C ILE A 219 1.80 -22.89 13.18
N HIS A 220 1.70 -23.48 11.99
CA HIS A 220 2.11 -22.85 10.74
C HIS A 220 1.16 -21.67 10.39
N PRO A 221 1.67 -20.44 10.23
CA PRO A 221 0.83 -19.29 9.89
C PRO A 221 0.27 -19.39 8.47
N LYS A 222 -1.06 -19.45 8.31
CA LYS A 222 -1.72 -19.55 7.01
C LYS A 222 -2.98 -18.71 6.96
N THR A 223 -3.12 -17.91 5.90
CA THR A 223 -4.30 -17.08 5.63
C THR A 223 -5.02 -17.50 4.36
N HIS A 224 -6.35 -17.40 4.40
CA HIS A 224 -7.24 -17.62 3.26
C HIS A 224 -7.58 -16.30 2.54
N GLN A 225 -7.38 -15.14 3.19
CA GLN A 225 -7.67 -13.84 2.62
C GLN A 225 -6.51 -12.88 2.88
N LYS A 226 -5.53 -12.88 1.97
CA LYS A 226 -4.37 -11.99 2.05
C LYS A 226 -4.79 -10.51 1.94
N PRO A 227 -4.35 -9.63 2.85
CA PRO A 227 -4.59 -8.19 2.74
C PRO A 227 -4.00 -7.59 1.46
N GLU A 228 -4.81 -6.81 0.73
CA GLU A 228 -4.40 -6.11 -0.49
C GLU A 228 -4.13 -4.62 -0.21
N ILE A 229 -2.97 -4.12 -0.65
CA ILE A 229 -2.62 -2.70 -0.52
C ILE A 229 -3.18 -1.93 -1.72
N LYS A 230 -4.36 -1.33 -1.57
CA LYS A 230 -4.95 -0.48 -2.61
C LYS A 230 -4.29 0.90 -2.63
N PRO A 231 -3.77 1.39 -3.77
CA PRO A 231 -3.20 2.72 -3.88
C PRO A 231 -4.29 3.80 -3.79
N PRO A 232 -3.96 5.03 -3.33
CA PRO A 232 -4.91 6.13 -3.34
C PRO A 232 -5.34 6.45 -4.78
N ASN A 233 -6.64 6.60 -5.00
CA ASN A 233 -7.20 6.98 -6.30
C ASN A 233 -7.49 8.49 -6.33
N PHE A 234 -6.58 9.26 -6.92
CA PHE A 234 -6.72 10.71 -7.04
C PHE A 234 -7.73 11.16 -8.12
N SER A 235 -8.28 10.24 -8.92
CA SER A 235 -9.24 10.55 -9.98
C SER A 235 -10.70 10.53 -9.52
N GLN A 236 -10.98 10.08 -8.29
CA GLN A 236 -12.35 10.00 -7.77
C GLN A 236 -13.00 11.38 -7.60
N VAL A 237 -12.20 12.40 -7.32
CA VAL A 237 -12.66 13.77 -7.17
C VAL A 237 -12.16 14.56 -8.37
N LYS A 238 -13.08 15.08 -9.19
CA LYS A 238 -12.71 16.02 -10.26
C LYS A 238 -12.21 17.31 -9.61
N VAL A 239 -10.95 17.63 -9.84
CA VAL A 239 -10.34 18.89 -9.39
C VAL A 239 -10.19 19.81 -10.59
N THR A 240 -10.57 21.07 -10.43
CA THR A 240 -10.27 22.11 -11.42
C THR A 240 -8.81 22.50 -11.30
N ASP A 241 -8.06 22.40 -12.40
CA ASP A 241 -6.68 22.89 -12.44
C ASP A 241 -6.66 24.42 -12.25
N LEU A 242 -6.11 24.87 -11.12
CA LEU A 242 -5.97 26.30 -10.81
C LEU A 242 -5.12 27.03 -11.86
N PHE A 243 -4.22 26.31 -12.53
CA PHE A 243 -3.33 26.83 -13.55
C PHE A 243 -3.79 26.53 -14.97
N HIS A 244 -5.06 26.12 -15.18
CA HIS A 244 -5.59 25.86 -16.53
C HIS A 244 -5.41 27.05 -17.49
N ARG A 245 -5.34 28.29 -16.95
CA ARG A 245 -5.04 29.51 -17.71
C ARG A 245 -3.61 29.60 -18.27
N LEU A 246 -2.68 28.78 -17.78
CA LEU A 246 -1.34 28.61 -18.35
C LEU A 246 -1.32 27.58 -19.48
N GLY A 247 -2.39 26.80 -19.62
CA GLY A 247 -2.54 25.79 -20.66
C GLY A 247 -2.19 24.38 -20.22
N PRO A 248 -2.49 23.39 -21.08
CA PRO A 248 -2.16 22.01 -20.80
C PRO A 248 -0.64 21.82 -20.78
N LEU A 249 -0.12 21.15 -19.74
CA LEU A 249 1.31 20.85 -19.58
C LEU A 249 1.91 20.03 -20.72
N SER A 250 1.10 19.27 -21.47
CA SER A 250 1.54 18.54 -22.66
C SER A 250 2.01 19.48 -23.77
N VAL A 251 1.46 20.69 -23.82
CA VAL A 251 1.81 21.70 -24.81
C VAL A 251 2.71 22.75 -24.17
N PHE A 252 2.28 23.44 -23.12
CA PHE A 252 3.00 24.57 -22.55
C PHE A 252 3.84 24.16 -21.33
N SER A 253 4.86 23.35 -21.60
CA SER A 253 5.87 22.96 -20.62
C SER A 253 7.16 23.77 -20.78
N ALA A 254 7.86 24.05 -19.69
CA ALA A 254 9.21 24.63 -19.74
C ALA A 254 10.24 23.72 -20.47
N LYS A 255 9.91 22.44 -20.66
CA LYS A 255 10.71 21.51 -21.47
C LYS A 255 10.62 21.80 -22.96
N ASN A 256 9.56 22.46 -23.40
CA ASN A 256 9.25 22.72 -24.80
C ASN A 256 9.91 24.02 -25.24
N LYS A 257 10.64 23.98 -26.36
CA LYS A 257 11.25 25.16 -26.99
C LYS A 257 10.33 25.64 -28.10
N TRP A 258 10.13 26.94 -28.21
CA TRP A 258 9.18 27.54 -29.13
C TRP A 258 9.87 28.54 -30.03
N TYR A 259 9.44 28.60 -31.29
CA TYR A 259 9.82 29.69 -32.18
C TYR A 259 9.15 30.99 -31.70
N PRO A 260 9.73 32.16 -31.99
CA PRO A 260 9.06 33.44 -31.73
C PRO A 260 7.66 33.47 -32.34
N ALA A 261 6.73 34.11 -31.64
CA ALA A 261 5.36 34.27 -32.13
C ALA A 261 5.35 35.02 -33.47
N ARG A 262 4.57 34.50 -34.41
CA ARG A 262 4.41 35.07 -35.75
C ARG A 262 2.99 35.57 -35.91
N ARG A 263 2.82 36.67 -36.67
CA ARG A 263 1.51 37.16 -37.11
C ARG A 263 1.40 36.91 -38.61
N VAL A 264 0.28 36.32 -39.01
CA VAL A 264 -0.02 35.97 -40.40
C VAL A 264 -1.35 36.64 -40.77
N HIS A 265 -1.35 37.41 -41.85
CA HIS A 265 -2.56 38.02 -42.37
C HIS A 265 -3.12 37.14 -43.51
N LEU A 266 -4.38 36.74 -43.40
CA LEU A 266 -5.04 35.87 -44.36
C LEU A 266 -6.23 36.56 -45.02
N VAL A 267 -6.23 36.61 -46.35
CA VAL A 267 -7.40 37.00 -47.14
C VAL A 267 -8.11 35.75 -47.64
N ARG A 268 -9.44 35.75 -47.60
CA ARG A 268 -10.27 34.60 -47.97
C ARG A 268 -10.27 34.43 -49.50
N GLY A 269 -9.76 33.29 -49.98
CA GLY A 269 -9.85 32.92 -51.39
C GLY A 269 -11.15 32.17 -51.73
N GLU A 270 -11.28 31.75 -53.00
CA GLU A 270 -12.47 31.04 -53.52
C GLU A 270 -12.82 29.78 -52.70
N ASN A 271 -11.80 29.04 -52.24
CA ASN A 271 -11.93 27.83 -51.43
C ASN A 271 -11.69 28.08 -49.92
N GLY A 272 -11.88 29.32 -49.46
CA GLY A 272 -11.62 29.72 -48.07
C GLY A 272 -10.15 30.06 -47.83
N PHE A 273 -9.63 29.79 -46.63
CA PHE A 273 -8.26 30.17 -46.24
C PHE A 273 -7.19 29.13 -46.61
N GLY A 274 -7.58 27.92 -47.01
CA GLY A 274 -6.64 26.88 -47.44
C GLY A 274 -5.83 26.21 -46.33
N PHE A 275 -6.42 26.04 -45.14
CA PHE A 275 -5.84 25.25 -44.05
C PHE A 275 -6.92 24.47 -43.29
N THR A 276 -6.50 23.50 -42.47
CA THR A 276 -7.36 22.71 -41.59
C THR A 276 -6.93 22.87 -40.13
N LEU A 277 -7.91 22.78 -39.22
CA LEU A 277 -7.70 22.90 -37.77
C LEU A 277 -7.86 21.54 -37.09
N ARG A 278 -7.07 21.29 -36.04
CA ARG A 278 -7.22 20.16 -35.14
C ARG A 278 -6.96 20.60 -33.70
N GLY A 279 -7.39 19.79 -32.74
CA GLY A 279 -7.25 20.08 -31.32
C GLY A 279 -8.33 21.04 -30.83
N ASP A 280 -8.31 21.28 -29.53
CA ASP A 280 -9.29 22.12 -28.83
C ASP A 280 -8.57 23.25 -28.10
N SER A 281 -8.36 23.20 -26.78
CA SER A 281 -7.59 24.22 -26.05
C SER A 281 -6.15 23.73 -25.81
N PRO A 282 -5.15 23.97 -26.70
CA PRO A 282 -5.12 24.91 -27.83
C PRO A 282 -5.43 24.31 -29.21
N VAL A 283 -5.90 25.15 -30.13
CA VAL A 283 -6.19 24.80 -31.52
C VAL A 283 -4.91 24.92 -32.35
N LEU A 284 -4.63 23.93 -33.19
CA LEU A 284 -3.45 23.89 -34.05
C LEU A 284 -3.81 23.72 -35.53
N ILE A 285 -2.92 24.19 -36.40
CA ILE A 285 -3.00 24.03 -37.85
C ILE A 285 -2.58 22.60 -38.20
N ALA A 286 -3.55 21.79 -38.60
CA ALA A 286 -3.37 20.37 -38.91
C ALA A 286 -2.82 20.11 -40.31
N GLY A 287 -2.97 21.08 -41.21
CA GLY A 287 -2.50 20.98 -42.57
C GLY A 287 -2.76 22.28 -43.33
N VAL A 288 -1.88 22.58 -44.27
CA VAL A 288 -1.95 23.78 -45.12
C VAL A 288 -1.92 23.33 -46.57
N ILE A 289 -2.83 23.85 -47.39
CA ILE A 289 -2.90 23.51 -48.82
C ILE A 289 -1.68 24.13 -49.54
N PRO A 290 -0.84 23.33 -50.21
CA PRO A 290 0.30 23.84 -50.97
C PRO A 290 -0.14 24.86 -52.03
N GLY A 291 0.55 26.02 -52.08
CA GLY A 291 0.21 27.11 -53.01
C GLY A 291 -1.08 27.88 -52.68
N GLY A 292 -1.80 27.51 -51.61
CA GLY A 292 -3.00 28.22 -51.16
C GLY A 292 -2.71 29.49 -50.36
N CYS A 293 -3.77 30.25 -50.03
CA CYS A 293 -3.69 31.52 -49.32
C CYS A 293 -2.90 31.42 -47.99
N ALA A 294 -3.18 30.40 -47.18
CA ALA A 294 -2.45 30.17 -45.92
C ALA A 294 -0.96 29.84 -46.10
N ALA A 295 -0.61 29.07 -47.15
CA ALA A 295 0.79 28.79 -47.47
C ALA A 295 1.52 30.06 -47.89
N ALA A 296 0.92 30.87 -48.76
CA ALA A 296 1.49 32.13 -49.23
C ALA A 296 1.70 33.14 -48.10
N ALA A 297 0.80 33.15 -47.11
CA ALA A 297 0.92 33.99 -45.92
C ALA A 297 1.90 33.45 -44.87
N GLY A 298 2.46 32.25 -45.09
CA GLY A 298 3.50 31.66 -44.23
C GLY A 298 2.97 30.86 -43.04
N LEU A 299 1.69 30.48 -43.03
CA LEU A 299 1.14 29.55 -42.06
C LEU A 299 1.70 28.14 -42.30
N LYS A 300 2.00 27.40 -41.24
CA LYS A 300 2.62 26.07 -41.33
C LYS A 300 1.81 25.04 -40.56
N GLU A 301 1.87 23.79 -41.00
CA GLU A 301 1.40 22.67 -40.21
C GLU A 301 2.16 22.60 -38.87
N GLY A 302 1.45 22.34 -37.78
CA GLY A 302 1.99 22.34 -36.42
C GLY A 302 2.03 23.70 -35.73
N ASP A 303 1.60 24.78 -36.41
CA ASP A 303 1.39 26.08 -35.77
C ASP A 303 0.21 26.02 -34.78
N TYR A 304 0.39 26.52 -33.57
CA TYR A 304 -0.68 26.71 -32.60
C TYR A 304 -1.25 28.12 -32.72
N ILE A 305 -2.57 28.25 -32.78
CA ILE A 305 -3.25 29.54 -32.81
C ILE A 305 -3.26 30.13 -31.41
N ILE A 306 -2.69 31.33 -31.28
CA ILE A 306 -2.68 32.09 -30.02
C ILE A 306 -3.63 33.29 -30.07
N SER A 307 -3.95 33.81 -31.25
CA SER A 307 -4.93 34.90 -31.39
C SER A 307 -5.55 34.96 -32.79
N VAL A 308 -6.76 35.51 -32.87
CA VAL A 308 -7.48 35.79 -34.12
C VAL A 308 -8.05 37.21 -34.04
N SER A 309 -7.68 38.08 -34.96
CA SER A 309 -8.05 39.50 -35.02
C SER A 309 -7.90 40.22 -33.67
N GLY A 310 -6.77 40.00 -32.99
CA GLY A 310 -6.47 40.58 -31.69
C GLY A 310 -7.16 39.93 -30.48
N ARG A 311 -8.10 39.00 -30.68
CA ARG A 311 -8.71 38.22 -29.59
C ARG A 311 -7.83 37.04 -29.20
N ASP A 312 -7.54 36.90 -27.91
CA ASP A 312 -6.78 35.78 -27.37
C ASP A 312 -7.52 34.46 -27.58
N CYS A 313 -6.86 33.51 -28.22
CA CYS A 313 -7.41 32.21 -28.61
C CYS A 313 -6.65 31.03 -28.02
N ARG A 314 -5.66 31.26 -27.15
CA ARG A 314 -4.80 30.19 -26.59
C ARG A 314 -5.60 29.02 -26.00
N TRP A 315 -6.69 29.32 -25.29
CA TRP A 315 -7.57 28.32 -24.66
C TRP A 315 -8.97 28.30 -25.23
N ALA A 316 -9.23 29.05 -26.31
CA ALA A 316 -10.53 29.05 -26.96
C ALA A 316 -10.81 27.67 -27.53
N LYS A 317 -12.07 27.24 -27.43
CA LYS A 317 -12.47 25.95 -28.01
C LYS A 317 -12.40 26.01 -29.53
N HIS A 318 -12.27 24.85 -30.17
CA HIS A 318 -12.26 24.70 -31.62
C HIS A 318 -13.40 25.47 -32.29
N ALA A 319 -14.62 25.31 -31.78
CA ALA A 319 -15.80 25.98 -32.33
C ALA A 319 -15.71 27.51 -32.23
N GLU A 320 -15.15 28.05 -31.15
CA GLU A 320 -14.97 29.49 -30.95
C GLU A 320 -13.94 30.06 -31.92
N VAL A 321 -12.81 29.36 -32.10
CA VAL A 321 -11.78 29.76 -33.08
C VAL A 321 -12.34 29.73 -34.50
N VAL A 322 -13.10 28.68 -34.86
CA VAL A 322 -13.78 28.59 -36.15
C VAL A 322 -14.78 29.73 -36.34
N GLN A 323 -15.54 30.09 -35.30
CA GLN A 323 -16.49 31.20 -35.35
C GLN A 323 -15.77 32.54 -35.59
N LEU A 324 -14.66 32.79 -34.90
CA LEU A 324 -13.83 33.98 -35.09
C LEU A 324 -13.31 34.09 -36.52
N LEU A 325 -12.77 32.99 -37.06
CA LEU A 325 -12.29 32.94 -38.44
C LEU A 325 -13.41 33.17 -39.46
N LYS A 326 -14.60 32.61 -39.23
CA LYS A 326 -15.78 32.82 -40.10
C LYS A 326 -16.32 34.25 -40.06
N SER A 327 -16.18 34.94 -38.93
CA SER A 327 -16.65 36.32 -38.75
C SER A 327 -15.76 37.37 -39.41
N SER A 328 -14.64 36.97 -40.02
CA SER A 328 -13.76 37.87 -40.76
C SER A 328 -14.44 38.38 -42.04
N GLY A 329 -14.32 39.69 -42.29
CA GLY A 329 -14.85 40.35 -43.47
C GLY A 329 -13.93 40.25 -44.69
N HIS A 330 -14.22 41.03 -45.73
CA HIS A 330 -13.43 41.06 -46.98
C HIS A 330 -11.98 41.54 -46.78
N GLU A 331 -11.70 42.28 -45.71
CA GLU A 331 -10.35 42.77 -45.36
C GLU A 331 -9.40 41.68 -44.84
N GLY A 332 -9.89 40.45 -44.64
CA GLY A 332 -9.08 39.34 -44.15
C GLY A 332 -9.04 39.22 -42.63
N VAL A 333 -8.15 38.35 -42.13
CA VAL A 333 -8.02 38.00 -40.71
C VAL A 333 -6.56 37.92 -40.30
N ASP A 334 -6.23 38.58 -39.19
CA ASP A 334 -4.91 38.47 -38.57
C ASP A 334 -4.89 37.29 -37.60
N ILE A 335 -3.99 36.33 -37.82
CA ILE A 335 -3.80 35.18 -36.93
C ILE A 335 -2.42 35.28 -36.28
N GLY A 336 -2.40 35.26 -34.95
CA GLY A 336 -1.19 35.04 -34.17
C GLY A 336 -0.95 33.55 -34.00
N VAL A 337 0.25 33.07 -34.33
CA VAL A 337 0.65 31.67 -34.17
C VAL A 337 1.99 31.51 -33.47
N ILE A 338 2.18 30.37 -32.81
CA ILE A 338 3.48 29.91 -32.30
C ILE A 338 3.76 28.50 -32.82
N THR A 339 5.03 28.18 -33.05
CA THR A 339 5.43 26.86 -33.54
C THR A 339 6.32 26.19 -32.51
N LEU A 340 6.02 24.95 -32.15
CA LEU A 340 6.87 24.15 -31.27
C LEU A 340 8.13 23.72 -32.04
N HIS A 341 9.31 23.86 -31.44
CA HIS A 341 10.50 23.17 -31.93
C HIS A 341 10.30 21.67 -31.69
N SER A 342 9.88 20.91 -32.70
CA SER A 342 10.00 19.46 -32.59
C SER A 342 11.49 19.12 -32.65
N SER A 343 12.01 18.45 -31.61
CA SER A 343 13.26 17.73 -31.79
C SER A 343 12.96 16.57 -32.74
N GLU A 344 13.61 16.58 -33.90
CA GLU A 344 13.60 15.59 -34.98
C GLU A 344 12.42 15.65 -35.98
N ALA A 345 12.75 16.03 -37.22
CA ALA A 345 12.09 15.50 -38.41
C ALA A 345 12.77 14.15 -38.75
N PRO A 346 12.02 13.07 -39.06
CA PRO A 346 12.63 11.87 -39.62
C PRO A 346 13.20 12.21 -41.00
N ARG A 347 14.47 11.85 -41.23
CA ARG A 347 15.08 11.92 -42.56
C ARG A 347 14.32 10.97 -43.50
N PRO A 348 14.06 11.33 -44.76
CA PRO A 348 13.45 10.41 -45.71
C PRO A 348 14.39 9.21 -45.92
N VAL A 349 13.85 8.00 -45.72
CA VAL A 349 14.57 6.75 -45.93
C VAL A 349 14.54 6.43 -47.41
N ASP A 350 15.68 6.54 -48.09
CA ASP A 350 15.83 6.06 -49.46
C ASP A 350 15.62 4.54 -49.51
N LYS A 351 14.62 4.11 -50.29
CA LYS A 351 14.44 2.72 -50.67
C LYS A 351 15.43 2.36 -51.77
N LYS A 352 16.42 1.49 -51.49
CA LYS A 352 16.76 0.39 -52.42
C LYS A 352 17.68 -0.69 -51.84
N ALA A 353 17.28 -1.91 -52.22
CA ALA A 353 18.06 -3.12 -52.51
C ALA A 353 18.46 -4.07 -51.35
N ALA A 354 17.98 -5.29 -51.53
CA ALA A 354 18.25 -6.50 -50.79
C ALA A 354 19.68 -7.04 -50.98
N GLY A 355 20.13 -7.82 -50.00
CA GLY A 355 21.32 -8.67 -50.13
C GLY A 355 21.55 -9.47 -48.84
N MET A 356 21.41 -10.79 -48.94
CA MET A 356 21.47 -11.78 -47.86
C MET A 356 22.87 -11.92 -47.23
N SER A 357 22.94 -12.24 -45.93
CA SER A 357 23.70 -13.41 -45.44
C SER A 357 23.36 -13.77 -43.98
N SER A 358 23.38 -15.08 -43.74
CA SER A 358 23.06 -15.79 -42.50
C SER A 358 24.31 -15.90 -41.60
N GLY A 359 24.13 -15.88 -40.27
CA GLY A 359 25.24 -16.17 -39.33
C GLY A 359 24.89 -16.06 -37.84
N MET A 360 24.28 -17.13 -37.30
CA MET A 360 24.31 -17.67 -35.93
C MET A 360 25.21 -16.99 -34.84
N LEU A 361 24.64 -16.66 -33.66
CA LEU A 361 24.96 -17.26 -32.32
C LEU A 361 24.56 -16.37 -31.11
N LYS A 362 23.72 -16.99 -30.24
CA LYS A 362 23.72 -17.05 -28.75
C LYS A 362 23.94 -15.81 -27.84
N SER A 363 22.90 -15.58 -27.04
CA SER A 363 22.84 -15.59 -25.55
C SER A 363 23.44 -14.47 -24.68
N ASN A 364 22.61 -14.10 -23.69
CA ASN A 364 22.89 -13.65 -22.31
C ASN A 364 23.12 -12.16 -21.96
N LYS A 365 22.17 -11.69 -21.12
CA LYS A 365 22.34 -11.17 -19.74
C LYS A 365 22.89 -9.74 -19.51
N GLU A 366 22.13 -9.02 -18.67
CA GLU A 366 22.45 -7.90 -17.75
C GLU A 366 23.69 -7.04 -18.02
N ASN A 367 23.54 -5.70 -17.97
CA ASN A 367 23.98 -4.94 -16.79
C ASN A 367 23.70 -3.43 -16.84
N SER A 368 23.28 -2.92 -15.69
CA SER A 368 23.92 -1.84 -14.90
C SER A 368 24.62 -0.69 -15.64
N ARG A 369 24.10 0.53 -15.45
CA ARG A 369 24.86 1.77 -15.66
C ARG A 369 25.63 2.13 -14.39
N LYS A 370 26.96 2.04 -14.48
CA LYS A 370 27.92 2.59 -13.54
C LYS A 370 28.00 4.12 -13.67
N SER A 371 28.03 4.79 -12.52
CA SER A 371 28.57 6.13 -12.35
C SER A 371 30.05 6.00 -11.98
N LEU A 372 30.91 6.75 -12.66
CA LEU A 372 32.23 7.15 -12.18
C LEU A 372 32.22 8.69 -12.13
N MET A 373 32.81 9.31 -11.10
CA MET A 373 34.19 9.83 -11.16
C MET A 373 34.64 10.39 -9.79
N ASN A 374 35.72 9.79 -9.29
CA ASN A 374 36.87 10.28 -8.54
C ASN A 374 36.79 11.23 -7.32
N SER A 375 37.39 10.70 -6.25
CA SER A 375 37.95 11.31 -5.05
C SER A 375 39.26 12.08 -5.28
N LYS A 376 39.48 13.15 -4.50
CA LYS A 376 40.78 13.49 -3.86
C LYS A 376 40.52 14.13 -2.49
N SER A 377 41.25 13.65 -1.49
CA SER A 377 41.27 14.03 -0.05
C SER A 377 42.50 14.92 0.26
N PRO A 378 42.90 15.19 1.53
CA PRO A 378 42.19 15.91 2.61
C PRO A 378 43.07 17.03 3.26
N SER A 379 42.48 17.94 4.05
CA SER A 379 43.21 18.68 5.11
C SER A 379 42.30 19.32 6.18
N THR A 380 42.45 18.79 7.40
CA THR A 380 42.56 19.43 8.72
C THR A 380 41.87 20.76 9.10
N LEU A 381 41.25 20.68 10.29
CA LEU A 381 41.08 21.68 11.36
C LEU A 381 39.96 22.73 11.26
N LEU A 382 38.93 22.58 12.10
CA LEU A 382 38.82 23.32 13.37
C LEU A 382 37.61 22.85 14.18
N MET A 383 37.87 22.53 15.44
CA MET A 383 36.86 22.40 16.50
C MET A 383 36.22 23.77 16.77
N TRP A 384 34.90 23.79 16.96
CA TRP A 384 34.27 24.73 17.87
C TRP A 384 33.17 24.02 18.67
N SER A 385 33.43 23.82 19.95
CA SER A 385 32.45 23.47 20.96
C SER A 385 31.90 24.74 21.59
N LYS A 386 30.59 24.79 21.89
CA LYS A 386 30.06 25.58 23.00
C LYS A 386 28.71 25.01 23.46
N LYS A 387 28.70 24.50 24.69
CA LYS A 387 27.52 24.22 25.52
C LYS A 387 27.01 25.54 26.14
N SER A 388 25.69 25.65 26.34
CA SER A 388 25.03 25.66 27.67
C SER A 388 23.81 26.60 27.84
N LYS A 389 22.67 25.97 28.19
CA LYS A 389 21.61 26.30 29.20
C LYS A 389 20.87 27.65 29.23
N ARG A 390 19.51 27.57 29.15
CA ARG A 390 18.45 27.87 30.18
C ARG A 390 17.11 28.08 29.45
N SER A 391 16.02 27.33 29.67
CA SER A 391 15.06 27.19 30.80
C SER A 391 13.70 27.90 30.59
N LYS A 392 12.61 27.10 30.61
CA LYS A 392 11.24 27.31 31.15
C LYS A 392 10.32 28.42 30.56
N LYS A 393 9.15 28.03 29.99
CA LYS A 393 7.81 27.94 30.65
C LYS A 393 6.66 27.68 29.64
N SER A 394 5.81 26.70 30.00
CA SER A 394 4.35 26.51 29.78
C SER A 394 3.53 27.58 29.04
N THR A 395 2.59 27.15 28.17
CA THR A 395 1.16 27.52 28.27
C THR A 395 0.26 26.42 27.67
N TYR A 396 -0.78 26.09 28.44
CA TYR A 396 -1.94 25.25 28.12
C TYR A 396 -2.82 25.87 27.01
N SER A 397 -3.46 25.05 26.19
CA SER A 397 -4.88 25.27 25.82
C SER A 397 -5.52 23.93 25.51
N GLY A 398 -6.46 23.53 26.35
CA GLY A 398 -7.38 22.43 26.10
C GLY A 398 -8.73 22.99 25.67
N VAL A 399 -9.47 22.20 24.89
CA VAL A 399 -10.92 22.33 24.74
C VAL A 399 -11.50 20.90 24.75
N PRO A 400 -12.58 20.65 25.53
CA PRO A 400 -13.10 19.31 25.81
C PRO A 400 -14.08 18.85 24.72
N PHE A 401 -14.26 17.54 24.56
CA PHE A 401 -15.47 17.00 23.94
C PHE A 401 -16.22 16.16 24.96
N THR A 402 -17.46 16.58 25.19
CA THR A 402 -18.42 16.10 26.16
C THR A 402 -19.03 14.77 25.73
N ALA A 403 -19.22 13.90 26.73
CA ALA A 403 -20.07 12.72 26.66
C ALA A 403 -21.56 13.11 26.64
N VAL A 404 -22.33 12.38 25.84
CA VAL A 404 -23.78 12.15 25.96
C VAL A 404 -23.94 10.70 25.47
N GLY A 405 -24.43 9.73 26.23
CA GLY A 405 -25.38 9.75 27.32
C GLY A 405 -26.45 8.72 26.95
N ASP A 406 -26.49 7.62 27.70
CA ASP A 406 -27.42 6.50 27.57
C ASP A 406 -28.88 6.95 27.49
N ASN A 407 -29.68 6.20 26.73
CA ASN A 407 -31.13 6.11 26.93
C ASN A 407 -31.64 4.75 26.41
N GLU A 408 -31.93 3.85 27.34
CA GLU A 408 -33.02 2.87 27.28
C GLU A 408 -34.07 3.29 28.32
N PRO A 409 -35.28 2.68 28.38
CA PRO A 409 -36.21 2.29 27.33
C PRO A 409 -37.64 2.80 27.65
N MET A 410 -38.62 2.69 26.74
CA MET A 410 -40.04 2.59 27.12
C MET A 410 -40.90 2.02 25.98
N TYR A 411 -41.72 1.03 26.39
CA TYR A 411 -42.81 0.30 25.73
C TYR A 411 -42.47 -0.88 24.82
#